data_AF-A0A1X0D074-F1
#
_entry.id   AF-A0A1X0D074-F1
#
_cell.length_a   1.000
_cell.length_b   1.000
_cell.length_c   1.000
_cell.angle_alpha   90.00
_cell.angle_beta   90.00
_cell.angle_gamma   90.00
#
_symmetry.space_group_name_H-M   'P 1'
#
loop_
_entity.id
_entity.type
_entity.pdbx_description
1 polymer ?
#
loop_
_entity_poly.entity_id
_entity_poly.type
_entity_poly.pdbx_seq_one_letter_code
_entity_poly.pdbx_strand_id
1 'polypeptide(L)'
;MYGNPTFDCAGAQIHAVCRQLATVVTIDGVIDDDNIERVTAFAKRFVLAEKAFLLDLSGVTSFTPQCVSLLYALDDSCYDAEVDWSMVTSTAVQDALGGVAAGFPVAASVHEALHQFAAGIDERRRLLPLLTKKTA
;
A
#
# COMPACT_ATOMS: atom_id res chain seq x y z
N MET A 1 -0.75 24.50 12.55
CA MET A 1 -0.09 23.29 12.04
C MET A 1 -1.18 22.35 11.54
N TYR A 2 -1.42 22.27 10.23
CA TYR A 2 -2.28 21.23 9.65
C TYR A 2 -1.40 20.03 9.31
N GLY A 3 -0.96 19.33 10.36
CA GLY A 3 -0.38 18.00 10.22
C GLY A 3 -1.52 17.04 9.96
N ASN A 4 -1.41 16.26 8.89
CA ASN A 4 -2.35 15.21 8.59
C ASN A 4 -2.40 14.25 9.79
N PRO A 5 -3.56 13.98 10.38
CA PRO A 5 -3.64 13.35 11.69
C PRO A 5 -3.07 11.93 11.65
N THR A 6 -2.12 11.66 12.55
CA THR A 6 -1.67 10.31 12.84
C THR A 6 -2.73 9.61 13.67
N PHE A 7 -3.10 8.39 13.28
CA PHE A 7 -4.04 7.56 14.01
C PHE A 7 -3.28 6.52 14.84
N ASP A 8 -3.55 6.51 16.14
CA ASP A 8 -2.97 5.54 17.07
C ASP A 8 -3.80 4.25 17.08
N CYS A 9 -3.12 3.14 16.81
CA CYS A 9 -3.65 1.79 16.76
C CYS A 9 -3.19 0.92 17.93
N ALA A 10 -2.84 1.47 19.10
CA ALA A 10 -2.32 0.71 20.24
C ALA A 10 -1.02 -0.03 19.88
N GLY A 11 0.04 0.76 19.64
CA GLY A 11 1.37 0.24 19.32
C GLY A 11 1.79 0.51 17.87
N ALA A 12 0.82 0.68 16.97
CA ALA A 12 1.05 1.14 15.60
C ALA A 12 0.57 2.59 15.42
N GLN A 13 1.34 3.42 14.72
CA GLN A 13 0.93 4.75 14.28
C GLN A 13 0.67 4.71 12.77
N ILE A 14 -0.50 5.18 12.33
CA ILE A 14 -0.85 5.19 10.92
C ILE A 14 -1.03 6.62 10.43
N HIS A 15 -0.42 6.92 9.29
CA HIS A 15 -0.55 8.21 8.62
C HIS A 15 -0.75 8.02 7.12
N ALA A 16 -1.75 8.69 6.55
CA ALA A 16 -2.16 8.44 5.17
C ALA A 16 -2.16 9.71 4.33
N VAL A 17 -1.30 9.79 3.31
CA VAL A 17 -1.13 10.96 2.46
C VAL A 17 -1.63 10.70 1.04
N CYS A 18 -2.62 11.48 0.63
CA CYS A 18 -3.13 11.48 -0.73
C CYS A 18 -2.25 12.40 -1.61
N ARG A 19 -1.44 11.85 -2.53
CA ARG A 19 -0.57 12.58 -3.48
C ARG A 19 -1.03 12.40 -4.92
N GLN A 20 -0.42 13.07 -5.90
CA GLN A 20 -0.88 12.95 -7.29
C GLN A 20 -0.80 11.52 -7.84
N LEU A 21 0.23 10.76 -7.47
CA LEU A 21 0.50 9.43 -8.05
C LEU A 21 -0.11 8.26 -7.25
N ALA A 22 -0.27 8.42 -5.94
CA ALA A 22 -0.77 7.37 -5.06
C ALA A 22 -1.34 7.93 -3.76
N THR A 23 -2.12 7.11 -3.06
CA THR A 23 -2.36 7.25 -1.63
C THR A 23 -1.31 6.44 -0.89
N VAL A 24 -0.49 7.11 -0.07
CA VAL A 24 0.57 6.47 0.72
C VAL A 24 0.09 6.33 2.15
N VAL A 25 -0.05 5.10 2.64
CA VAL A 25 -0.34 4.77 4.03
C VAL A 25 0.94 4.28 4.69
N THR A 26 1.50 5.10 5.57
CA THR A 26 2.67 4.75 6.38
C THR A 26 2.21 4.20 7.71
N ILE A 27 2.81 3.07 8.13
CA ILE A 27 2.61 2.46 9.43
C ILE A 27 3.95 2.33 10.14
N ASP A 28 4.04 2.88 11.33
CA ASP A 28 5.21 2.82 12.20
C ASP A 28 4.88 2.04 13.48
N GLY A 29 5.88 1.38 14.08
CA GLY A 29 5.75 0.73 15.39
C GLY A 29 5.45 -0.77 15.32
N VAL A 30 4.59 -1.26 16.21
CA VAL A 30 4.33 -2.70 16.39
C VAL A 30 2.97 -3.07 15.82
N ILE A 31 2.96 -4.09 14.96
CA ILE A 31 1.73 -4.73 14.49
C ILE A 31 1.71 -6.16 15.04
N ASP A 32 0.65 -6.49 15.76
CA ASP A 32 0.47 -7.78 16.43
C ASP A 32 -1.01 -8.20 16.45
N ASP A 33 -1.26 -9.34 17.08
CA ASP A 33 -2.59 -9.96 17.16
C ASP A 33 -3.62 -9.07 17.90
N ASP A 34 -3.18 -8.13 18.75
CA ASP A 34 -4.05 -7.25 19.52
C ASP A 34 -4.53 -6.03 18.71
N ASN A 35 -3.77 -5.61 17.70
CA ASN A 35 -4.08 -4.41 16.93
C ASN A 35 -4.31 -4.62 15.42
N ILE A 36 -4.05 -5.81 14.89
CA ILE A 36 -4.11 -6.10 13.45
C ILE A 36 -5.46 -5.76 12.81
N GLU A 37 -6.57 -6.07 13.48
CA GLU A 37 -7.91 -5.79 12.94
C GLU A 37 -8.14 -4.29 12.78
N ARG A 38 -7.71 -3.50 13.77
CA ARG A 38 -7.84 -2.04 13.76
C ARG A 38 -6.95 -1.42 12.68
N VAL A 39 -5.72 -1.89 12.58
CA VAL A 39 -4.75 -1.46 11.55
C VAL A 39 -5.32 -1.74 10.16
N THR A 40 -5.83 -2.95 9.93
CA THR A 40 -6.43 -3.37 8.65
C THR A 40 -7.65 -2.53 8.31
N ALA A 41 -8.59 -2.38 9.25
CA ALA A 41 -9.79 -1.59 9.04
C ALA A 41 -9.48 -0.12 8.72
N PHE A 42 -8.43 0.44 9.31
CA PHE A 42 -8.02 1.81 9.04
C PHE A 42 -7.31 1.97 7.70
N ALA A 43 -6.33 1.10 7.39
CA ALA A 43 -5.59 1.14 6.13
C ALA A 43 -6.50 0.98 4.91
N LYS A 44 -7.49 0.08 4.97
CA LYS A 44 -8.47 -0.16 3.90
C LYS A 44 -9.27 1.09 3.49
N ARG A 45 -9.47 2.06 4.40
CA ARG A 45 -10.21 3.30 4.10
C ARG A 45 -9.50 4.19 3.07
N PHE A 46 -8.22 3.93 2.83
CA PHE A 46 -7.37 4.71 1.93
C PHE A 46 -7.10 4.01 0.61
N VAL A 47 -7.67 2.82 0.39
CA VAL A 47 -7.79 2.22 -0.92
C VAL A 47 -8.92 2.97 -1.64
N LEU A 48 -8.54 3.89 -2.52
CA LEU A 48 -9.45 4.78 -3.24
C LEU A 48 -9.42 4.41 -4.72
N ALA A 49 -10.58 4.31 -5.36
CA ALA A 49 -10.68 4.09 -6.79
C ALA A 49 -9.84 5.11 -7.59
N GLU A 50 -9.34 4.68 -8.76
CA GLU A 50 -8.54 5.47 -9.70
C GLU A 50 -7.16 5.91 -9.18
N LYS A 51 -6.77 5.52 -7.97
CA LYS A 51 -5.54 5.97 -7.33
C LYS A 51 -4.74 4.80 -6.78
N ALA A 52 -3.49 4.68 -7.25
CA ALA A 52 -2.60 3.65 -6.77
C ALA A 52 -2.43 3.71 -5.24
N PHE A 53 -2.25 2.56 -4.61
CA PHE A 53 -2.11 2.43 -3.16
C PHE A 53 -0.68 2.02 -2.80
N LEU A 54 -0.07 2.71 -1.83
CA LEU A 54 1.26 2.37 -1.33
C LEU A 54 1.22 2.18 0.17
N LEU A 55 1.55 0.97 0.62
CA LEU A 55 1.72 0.65 2.03
C LEU A 55 3.20 0.76 2.42
N ASP A 56 3.54 1.74 3.24
CA ASP A 56 4.89 1.92 3.74
C ASP A 56 5.01 1.34 5.16
N LEU A 57 5.59 0.15 5.27
CA LEU A 57 5.88 -0.54 6.54
C LEU A 57 7.35 -0.40 6.95
N SER A 58 8.10 0.53 6.35
CA SER A 58 9.54 0.68 6.63
C SER A 58 9.82 1.05 8.10
N GLY A 59 8.88 1.69 8.79
CA GLY A 59 8.95 2.01 10.21
C GLY A 59 8.37 0.96 11.16
N VAL A 60 7.89 -0.18 10.65
CA VAL A 60 7.39 -1.27 11.50
C VAL A 60 8.56 -2.00 12.16
N THR A 61 8.55 -2.06 13.49
CA THR A 61 9.61 -2.67 14.31
C THR A 61 9.30 -4.09 14.75
N SER A 62 8.04 -4.52 14.67
CA SER A 62 7.60 -5.89 14.98
C SER A 62 6.34 -6.23 14.18
N PHE A 63 6.30 -7.45 13.63
CA PHE A 63 5.21 -7.95 12.80
C PHE A 63 5.02 -9.44 13.08
N THR A 64 3.87 -9.86 13.63
CA THR A 64 3.62 -11.28 13.88
C THR A 64 3.23 -12.00 12.58
N PRO A 65 3.43 -13.32 12.45
CA PRO A 65 3.01 -14.06 11.25
C PRO A 65 1.52 -13.88 10.90
N GLN A 66 0.65 -13.73 11.91
CA GLN A 66 -0.78 -13.48 11.78
C GLN A 66 -1.07 -12.16 11.06
N CYS A 67 -0.17 -11.18 11.16
CA CYS A 67 -0.30 -9.90 10.50
C CYS A 67 -0.23 -9.99 8.96
N VAL A 68 0.16 -11.14 8.38
CA VAL A 68 0.03 -11.36 6.93
C VAL A 68 -1.40 -11.20 6.43
N SER A 69 -2.40 -11.40 7.30
CA SER A 69 -3.83 -11.17 7.00
C SER A 69 -4.13 -9.74 6.57
N LEU A 70 -3.39 -8.74 7.07
CA LEU A 70 -3.48 -7.35 6.60
C LEU A 70 -3.16 -7.24 5.11
N LEU A 71 -2.13 -7.95 4.64
CA LEU A 71 -1.68 -7.86 3.25
C LEU A 71 -2.68 -8.50 2.30
N TYR A 72 -3.23 -9.67 2.64
CA TYR A 72 -4.31 -10.27 1.87
C TYR A 72 -5.56 -9.38 1.82
N ALA A 73 -5.96 -8.80 2.97
CA ALA A 73 -7.12 -7.93 3.01
C ALA A 73 -6.94 -6.64 2.18
N LEU A 74 -5.70 -6.13 2.08
CA LEU A 74 -5.37 -4.98 1.24
C LEU A 74 -5.26 -5.37 -0.23
N ASP A 75 -4.70 -6.53 -0.55
CA ASP A 75 -4.65 -7.08 -1.91
C ASP A 75 -6.06 -7.22 -2.49
N ASP A 76 -6.98 -7.88 -1.74
CA ASP A 76 -8.39 -8.00 -2.10
C ASP A 76 -9.04 -6.62 -2.31
N SER A 77 -8.78 -5.67 -1.41
CA SER A 77 -9.36 -4.33 -1.50
C SER A 77 -8.84 -3.55 -2.71
N CYS A 78 -7.57 -3.69 -3.06
CA CYS A 78 -6.97 -3.04 -4.23
C CYS A 78 -7.45 -3.69 -5.53
N TYR A 79 -7.61 -5.02 -5.53
CA TYR A 79 -8.20 -5.77 -6.63
C TYR A 79 -9.64 -5.31 -6.89
N ASP A 80 -10.49 -5.27 -5.84
CA ASP A 80 -11.88 -4.84 -5.94
C ASP A 80 -12.02 -3.38 -6.39
N ALA A 81 -11.06 -2.52 -6.02
CA ALA A 81 -11.01 -1.12 -6.44
C ALA A 81 -10.36 -0.91 -7.82
N GLU A 82 -9.86 -1.97 -8.45
CA GLU A 82 -9.12 -1.96 -9.72
C GLU A 82 -7.92 -0.98 -9.71
N VAL A 83 -7.19 -0.92 -8.60
CA VAL A 83 -6.02 -0.04 -8.45
C VAL A 83 -4.71 -0.81 -8.32
N ASP A 84 -3.65 -0.28 -8.94
CA ASP A 84 -2.29 -0.78 -8.71
C ASP A 84 -1.90 -0.56 -7.24
N TRP A 85 -1.17 -1.50 -6.65
CA TRP A 85 -0.61 -1.32 -5.31
C TRP A 85 0.81 -1.84 -5.16
N SER A 86 1.50 -1.37 -4.13
CA SER A 86 2.84 -1.81 -3.75
C SER A 86 3.06 -1.62 -2.26
N MET A 87 4.06 -2.31 -1.69
CA MET A 87 4.50 -2.11 -0.32
C MET A 87 6.01 -1.92 -0.19
N VAL A 88 6.40 -1.17 0.84
CA VAL A 88 7.79 -1.09 1.31
C VAL A 88 7.86 -1.80 2.66
N THR A 89 8.86 -2.65 2.87
CA THR A 89 8.96 -3.49 4.06
C THR A 89 10.20 -3.13 4.89
N SER A 90 10.05 -3.20 6.22
CA SER A 90 11.20 -3.24 7.13
C SER A 90 11.77 -4.66 7.21
N THR A 91 12.95 -4.82 7.83
CA THR A 91 13.52 -6.15 8.12
C THR A 91 12.59 -7.01 8.98
N ALA A 92 11.94 -6.42 10.00
CA ALA A 92 11.01 -7.17 10.84
C ALA A 92 9.83 -7.74 10.05
N VAL A 93 9.32 -6.98 9.07
CA VAL A 93 8.25 -7.44 8.17
C VAL A 93 8.77 -8.51 7.21
N GLN A 94 9.96 -8.32 6.62
CA GLN A 94 10.56 -9.31 5.72
C GLN A 94 10.79 -10.66 6.40
N ASP A 95 11.34 -10.65 7.61
CA ASP A 95 11.61 -11.86 8.39
C ASP A 95 10.31 -12.60 8.75
N ALA A 96 9.26 -11.87 9.12
CA ALA A 96 7.98 -12.44 9.47
C ALA A 96 7.23 -13.03 8.26
N LEU A 97 7.34 -12.39 7.09
CA LEU A 97 6.70 -12.88 5.86
C LEU A 97 7.45 -14.06 5.24
N GLY A 98 8.79 -14.09 5.35
CA GLY A 98 9.61 -15.12 4.72
C GLY A 98 9.27 -15.31 3.24
N GLY A 99 9.01 -16.56 2.83
CA GLY A 99 8.65 -16.89 1.45
C GLY A 99 7.30 -16.32 0.98
N VAL A 100 6.40 -15.93 1.90
CA VAL A 100 5.08 -15.38 1.56
C VAL A 100 5.21 -14.00 0.91
N ALA A 101 6.29 -13.25 1.22
CA ALA A 101 6.55 -11.94 0.63
C ALA A 101 6.57 -11.96 -0.91
N ALA A 102 6.96 -13.08 -1.52
CA ALA A 102 7.01 -13.23 -2.98
C ALA A 102 5.62 -13.18 -3.66
N GLY A 103 4.54 -13.33 -2.88
CA GLY A 103 3.16 -13.19 -3.38
C GLY A 103 2.65 -11.74 -3.44
N PHE A 104 3.43 -10.78 -2.94
CA PHE A 104 3.00 -9.38 -2.82
C PHE A 104 3.92 -8.43 -3.60
N PRO A 105 3.40 -7.30 -4.11
CA PRO A 105 4.22 -6.31 -4.82
C PRO A 105 5.11 -5.52 -3.85
N VAL A 106 6.40 -5.85 -3.79
CA VAL A 106 7.37 -5.15 -2.92
C VAL A 106 8.26 -4.20 -3.73
N ALA A 107 8.35 -2.95 -3.29
CA ALA A 107 9.33 -1.97 -3.75
C ALA A 107 10.42 -1.76 -2.69
N ALA A 108 11.64 -1.41 -3.12
CA ALA A 108 12.75 -1.12 -2.22
C ALA A 108 12.58 0.22 -1.48
N SER A 109 11.75 1.14 -2.02
CA SER A 109 11.45 2.42 -1.38
C SER A 109 10.14 3.02 -1.88
N VAL A 110 9.63 4.00 -1.13
CA VAL A 110 8.46 4.81 -1.54
C VAL A 110 8.73 5.51 -2.87
N HIS A 111 9.94 6.02 -3.07
CA HIS A 111 10.32 6.70 -4.31
C HIS A 111 10.24 5.76 -5.52
N GLU A 112 10.75 4.54 -5.37
CA GLU A 112 10.70 3.53 -6.43
C GLU A 112 9.26 3.15 -6.78
N ALA A 113 8.41 2.87 -5.78
CA ALA A 113 7.01 2.55 -6.00
C ALA A 113 6.28 3.67 -6.76
N LEU A 114 6.48 4.93 -6.36
CA LEU A 114 5.90 6.08 -7.04
C LEU A 114 6.40 6.21 -8.49
N HIS A 115 7.66 5.91 -8.75
CA HIS A 115 8.21 5.89 -10.11
C HIS A 115 7.57 4.78 -10.97
N GLN A 116 7.37 3.58 -10.41
CA GLN A 116 6.67 2.48 -11.09
C GLN A 116 5.22 2.85 -11.43
N PHE A 117 4.48 3.49 -10.51
CA PHE A 117 3.13 3.96 -10.78
C PHE A 117 3.09 5.03 -11.88
N ALA A 118 4.02 5.99 -11.86
CA ALA A 118 4.11 7.00 -12.91
C ALA A 118 4.35 6.37 -14.29
N ALA A 119 5.26 5.39 -14.38
CA ALA A 119 5.53 4.67 -15.62
C ALA A 119 4.30 3.92 -16.14
N GLY A 120 3.55 3.25 -15.25
CA GLY A 120 2.31 2.55 -15.63
C GLY A 120 1.21 3.50 -16.12
N ILE A 121 1.06 4.67 -15.49
CA ILE A 121 0.11 5.70 -15.93
C ILE A 121 0.50 6.24 -17.32
N ASP A 122 1.79 6.52 -17.55
CA ASP A 122 2.25 7.05 -18.83
C ASP A 122 2.11 6.04 -19.97
N GLU A 123 2.35 4.75 -19.72
CA GLU A 123 2.12 3.70 -20.71
C GLU A 123 0.64 3.58 -21.08
N ARG A 124 -0.26 3.56 -20.08
CA ARG A 124 -1.71 3.56 -20.33
C ARG A 124 -2.12 4.76 -21.20
N ARG A 125 -1.63 5.97 -20.88
CA ARG A 125 -1.90 7.18 -21.67
C ARG A 125 -1.39 7.09 -23.11
N ARG A 126 -0.21 6.48 -23.34
CA ARG A 126 0.35 6.28 -24.69
C ARG A 126 -0.50 5.34 -25.53
N LEU A 127 -1.17 4.35 -24.91
CA LEU A 127 -2.00 3.38 -25.61
C LEU A 127 -3.44 3.87 -25.91
N LEU A 128 -3.96 4.85 -25.16
CA LEU A 128 -5.32 5.41 -25.35
C LEU A 128 -5.62 5.87 -26.80
N PRO A 129 -4.73 6.58 -27.52
CA PRO A 129 -4.97 7.00 -28.90
C PRO A 129 -5.01 5.84 -29.90
N LEU A 130 -4.47 4.67 -29.55
CA LEU A 130 -4.48 3.48 -30.40
C LEU A 130 -5.78 2.69 -30.23
N LEU A 131 -6.35 2.70 -29.03
CA LEU A 131 -7.62 2.04 -28.72
C LEU A 131 -8.84 2.81 -29.24
N THR A 132 -8.75 4.15 -29.30
CA THR A 132 -9.83 5.01 -29.82
C THR A 132 -9.88 5.10 -31.35
N LYS A 133 -8.93 4.47 -32.07
CA LYS A 133 -8.85 4.48 -33.55
C LYS A 133 -9.62 3.35 -34.27
N LYS A 134 -10.52 2.62 -33.59
CA LYS A 134 -11.58 1.80 -34.23
C LYS A 134 -12.91 2.49 -33.91
N THR A 135 -13.67 3.08 -34.83
CA THR A 135 -14.12 2.66 -36.18
C THR A 135 -14.37 3.92 -37.04
N ALA A 136 -13.89 3.91 -38.28
CA ALA A 136 -14.42 4.71 -39.38
C ALA A 136 -14.86 3.76 -40.49
#